data_AF-A0AAV1ZHG5-F1
#
_entry.id   AF-A0AAV1ZHG5-F1
#
_cell.length_a   1.000
_cell.length_b   1.000
_cell.length_c   1.000
_cell.angle_alpha   90.00
_cell.angle_beta   90.00
_cell.angle_gamma   90.00
#
_symmetry.space_group_name_H-M   'P 1'
#
loop_
_entity.id
_entity.type
_entity.pdbx_description
1 polymer ?
#
loop_
_entity_poly.entity_id
_entity_poly.type
_entity_poly.pdbx_seq_one_letter_code
_entity_poly.pdbx_strand_id
1 'polypeptide(L)'
;METGKRCDGRGLEDLRDISCAVNLLKPLHGSALFQRGQTQVLCTVAFDSLDSAFRADPVSVLTGAVKEKNFMLHYEFPPYATNEIGRFGTFGRRELGHGALAEKSLRPVLPSDFPFTIRLTSEVLESNGSSSMASVCGGSLALMDAGVAISAPVSGIAMGLISTPNPEKPYEISEYRILTDILGLEDYLGDMDFKIAGSKKGISAIQLDVKVPGLPLRVIMETIKQGAEKLEIPAYKLSQFFGFGGSNIKKIRAETGVQLTSIENNVFSVFAPNSEAMAEAKEMIDKLLLEEATPELIFGAIYTAKIVEIRDIGVMVTLYPNMKPALLHNSQLDQRKIQHPSALNLEVGQEIQVKYFGRDPANGQMRMSRKALQTISSSVVHNFVSDNTNVNK
;
A
#
# COMPACT_ATOMS: atom_id res chain seq x y z
N MET A 1 -15.41 1.49 -13.38
CA MET A 1 -14.19 1.99 -14.06
C MET A 1 -14.10 3.52 -13.96
N GLU A 2 -15.09 4.26 -14.48
CA GLU A 2 -15.05 5.73 -14.55
C GLU A 2 -15.09 6.47 -13.20
N THR A 3 -15.98 6.07 -12.29
CA THR A 3 -16.20 6.79 -11.02
C THR A 3 -15.22 6.42 -9.91
N GLY A 4 -14.45 5.34 -10.06
CA GLY A 4 -13.59 4.79 -9.01
C GLY A 4 -14.33 4.31 -7.75
N LYS A 5 -15.67 4.29 -7.76
CA LYS A 5 -16.52 3.85 -6.65
C LYS A 5 -17.03 2.44 -6.84
N ARG A 6 -17.08 1.69 -5.74
CA ARG A 6 -17.58 0.31 -5.67
C ARG A 6 -19.06 0.27 -5.34
N CYS A 7 -19.66 -0.92 -5.43
CA CYS A 7 -21.11 -1.10 -5.22
C CYS A 7 -21.57 -0.80 -3.79
N ASP A 8 -20.66 -0.87 -2.82
CA ASP A 8 -20.90 -0.53 -1.40
C ASP A 8 -20.44 0.90 -1.04
N GLY A 9 -20.04 1.70 -2.03
CA GLY A 9 -19.63 3.10 -1.86
C GLY A 9 -18.15 3.31 -1.52
N ARG A 10 -17.37 2.24 -1.32
CA ARG A 10 -15.93 2.31 -1.06
C ARG A 10 -15.12 2.74 -2.29
N GLY A 11 -13.94 3.29 -2.04
CA GLY A 11 -12.86 3.41 -3.01
C GLY A 11 -12.17 2.07 -3.30
N LEU A 12 -11.27 2.08 -4.29
CA LEU A 12 -10.60 0.87 -4.79
C LEU A 12 -9.62 0.26 -3.77
N GLU A 13 -9.08 1.08 -2.88
CA GLU A 13 -8.07 0.69 -1.88
C GLU A 13 -8.67 0.47 -0.48
N ASP A 14 -9.95 0.80 -0.29
CA ASP A 14 -10.56 0.80 1.04
C ASP A 14 -10.89 -0.62 1.52
N LEU A 15 -10.51 -0.90 2.77
CA LEU A 15 -10.94 -2.10 3.51
C LEU A 15 -12.35 -1.92 4.06
N ARG A 16 -13.07 -3.03 4.27
CA ARG A 16 -14.29 -3.01 5.12
C ARG A 16 -13.90 -2.89 6.58
N ASP A 17 -14.86 -2.47 7.40
CA ASP A 17 -14.70 -2.38 8.85
C ASP A 17 -14.27 -3.72 9.45
N ILE A 18 -13.23 -3.69 10.29
CA ILE A 18 -12.68 -4.87 10.94
C ILE A 18 -12.99 -4.80 12.44
N SER A 19 -13.48 -5.89 13.00
CA SER A 19 -13.56 -6.08 14.46
C SER A 19 -13.02 -7.45 14.85
N CYS A 20 -12.34 -7.50 15.98
CA CYS A 20 -11.68 -8.70 16.47
C CYS A 20 -12.02 -8.87 17.96
N ALA A 21 -12.32 -10.10 18.37
CA ALA A 21 -12.46 -10.48 19.76
C ALA A 21 -11.73 -11.81 20.00
N VAL A 22 -11.16 -11.99 21.20
CA VAL A 22 -10.43 -13.20 21.60
C VAL A 22 -10.95 -13.71 22.94
N ASN A 23 -10.58 -14.94 23.34
CA ASN A 23 -10.99 -15.55 24.60
C ASN A 23 -12.52 -15.56 24.82
N LEU A 24 -13.27 -15.98 23.80
CA LEU A 24 -14.74 -15.95 23.81
C LEU A 24 -15.33 -17.17 24.55
N LEU A 25 -14.67 -18.31 24.46
CA LEU A 25 -15.12 -19.59 24.97
C LEU A 25 -14.09 -20.17 25.94
N LYS A 26 -14.28 -19.92 27.23
CA LYS A 26 -13.36 -20.31 28.33
C LYS A 26 -13.00 -21.81 28.41
N PRO A 27 -13.82 -22.78 27.96
CA PRO A 27 -13.41 -24.19 27.93
C PRO A 27 -12.39 -24.52 26.84
N LEU A 28 -12.24 -23.68 25.82
CA LEU A 28 -11.35 -23.93 24.69
C LEU A 28 -9.94 -23.41 24.98
N HIS A 29 -8.93 -24.04 24.40
CA HIS A 29 -7.54 -23.59 24.57
C HIS A 29 -7.34 -22.20 23.96
N GLY A 30 -7.92 -21.92 22.79
CA GLY A 30 -7.90 -20.59 22.16
C GLY A 30 -9.18 -20.22 21.43
N SER A 31 -9.62 -19.00 21.68
CA SER A 31 -10.72 -18.21 21.13
C SER A 31 -10.39 -17.11 20.11
N ALA A 32 -10.98 -17.04 18.91
CA ALA A 32 -11.08 -15.75 18.22
C ALA A 32 -12.31 -15.61 17.33
N LEU A 33 -12.98 -14.45 17.39
CA LEU A 33 -13.97 -14.02 16.40
C LEU A 33 -13.36 -12.88 15.58
N PHE A 34 -13.32 -13.04 14.28
CA PHE A 34 -12.83 -12.04 13.36
C PHE A 34 -13.96 -11.65 12.40
N GLN A 35 -14.29 -10.36 12.36
CA GLN A 35 -15.22 -9.76 11.42
C GLN A 35 -14.46 -8.83 10.47
N ARG A 36 -14.77 -8.93 9.18
CA ARG A 36 -14.46 -7.89 8.19
C ARG A 36 -15.68 -7.61 7.31
N GLY A 37 -16.33 -6.47 7.53
CA GLY A 37 -17.62 -6.13 6.94
C GLY A 37 -18.68 -7.19 7.25
N GLN A 38 -19.14 -7.92 6.22
CA GLN A 38 -20.11 -9.02 6.33
C GLN A 38 -19.45 -10.39 6.13
N THR A 39 -18.19 -10.53 6.55
CA THR A 39 -17.46 -11.80 6.60
C THR A 39 -17.04 -12.03 8.04
N GLN A 40 -17.61 -13.06 8.67
CA GLN A 40 -17.36 -13.44 10.05
C GLN A 40 -16.80 -14.85 10.13
N VAL A 41 -15.74 -15.02 10.90
CA VAL A 41 -15.25 -16.36 11.24
C VAL A 41 -15.01 -16.49 12.74
N LEU A 42 -15.44 -17.62 13.29
CA LEU A 42 -15.09 -18.08 14.63
C LEU A 42 -13.99 -19.12 14.51
N CYS A 43 -12.79 -18.75 14.97
CA CYS A 43 -11.65 -19.65 15.05
C CYS A 43 -11.49 -20.17 16.47
N THR A 44 -11.31 -21.49 16.57
CA THR A 44 -11.08 -22.19 17.83
C THR A 44 -9.83 -23.06 17.73
N VAL A 45 -9.09 -23.13 18.83
CA VAL A 45 -7.88 -23.95 18.93
C VAL A 45 -8.08 -25.02 19.99
N ALA A 46 -7.72 -26.25 19.63
CA ALA A 46 -7.62 -27.38 20.54
C ALA A 46 -6.24 -28.01 20.45
N PHE A 47 -5.68 -28.34 21.61
CA PHE A 47 -4.45 -29.13 21.72
C PHE A 47 -4.78 -30.58 21.98
N ASP A 48 -3.93 -31.44 21.46
CA ASP A 48 -3.91 -32.87 21.76
C ASP A 48 -2.47 -33.37 21.79
N SER A 49 -2.28 -34.62 22.20
CA SER A 49 -0.99 -35.32 22.14
C SER A 49 -0.44 -35.39 20.71
N LEU A 50 0.86 -35.59 20.58
CA LEU A 50 1.51 -35.85 19.29
C LEU A 50 1.02 -37.15 18.63
N ASP A 51 0.49 -38.08 19.42
CA ASP A 51 -0.10 -39.32 18.91
C ASP A 51 -1.38 -39.09 18.09
N SER A 52 -2.10 -38.00 18.36
CA SER A 52 -3.28 -37.55 17.61
C SER A 52 -2.93 -36.78 16.32
N ALA A 53 -1.64 -36.67 15.96
CA ALA A 53 -1.24 -36.09 14.69
C ALA A 53 -1.86 -36.86 13.52
N PHE A 54 -2.26 -36.14 12.47
CA PHE A 54 -2.79 -36.77 11.27
C PHE A 54 -1.67 -37.54 10.57
N ARG A 55 -1.91 -38.83 10.31
CA ARG A 55 -0.97 -39.73 9.61
C ARG A 55 -1.59 -40.16 8.30
N ALA A 56 -0.93 -39.81 7.20
CA ALA A 56 -1.36 -40.26 5.88
C ALA A 56 -1.12 -41.77 5.75
N ASP A 57 -2.01 -42.45 5.03
CA ASP A 57 -1.82 -43.86 4.72
C ASP A 57 -0.59 -44.07 3.81
N PRO A 58 0.02 -45.27 3.78
CA PRO A 58 1.23 -45.51 3.01
C PRO A 58 1.09 -45.23 1.50
N VAL A 59 -0.11 -45.41 0.93
CA VAL A 59 -0.37 -45.14 -0.50
C VAL A 59 -0.40 -43.63 -0.75
N SER A 60 -1.03 -42.87 0.13
CA SER A 60 -0.99 -41.40 0.08
C SER A 60 0.43 -40.86 0.24
N VAL A 61 1.24 -41.45 1.13
CA VAL A 61 2.65 -41.05 1.30
C VAL A 61 3.47 -41.30 0.03
N LEU A 62 3.25 -42.43 -0.64
CA LEU A 62 3.90 -42.75 -1.93
C LEU A 62 3.53 -41.76 -3.04
N THR A 63 2.34 -41.17 -3.00
CA THR A 63 1.90 -40.14 -3.96
C THR A 63 2.27 -38.72 -3.54
N GLY A 64 3.07 -38.56 -2.47
CA GLY A 64 3.64 -37.29 -2.02
C GLY A 64 2.88 -36.62 -0.87
N ALA A 65 1.92 -37.29 -0.22
CA ALA A 65 1.28 -36.76 0.98
C ALA A 65 2.25 -36.68 2.16
N VAL A 66 2.03 -35.68 3.02
CA VAL A 66 2.84 -35.49 4.24
C VAL A 66 2.61 -36.67 5.18
N LYS A 67 3.70 -37.34 5.57
CA LYS A 67 3.68 -38.53 6.44
C LYS A 67 2.96 -38.28 7.76
N GLU A 68 3.23 -37.14 8.39
CA GLU A 68 2.64 -36.76 9.67
C GLU A 68 2.42 -35.25 9.75
N LYS A 69 1.28 -34.87 10.30
CA LYS A 69 0.82 -33.49 10.35
C LYS A 69 0.32 -33.16 11.75
N ASN A 70 1.15 -32.39 12.45
CA ASN A 70 0.94 -31.91 13.83
C ASN A 70 0.14 -30.59 13.91
N PHE A 71 -0.10 -29.93 12.78
CA PHE A 71 -0.96 -28.75 12.69
C PHE A 71 -2.02 -29.01 11.63
N MET A 72 -3.28 -28.90 12.03
CA MET A 72 -4.43 -29.15 11.15
C MET A 72 -5.36 -27.95 11.20
N LEU A 73 -5.75 -27.44 10.03
CA LEU A 73 -6.81 -26.46 9.92
C LEU A 73 -8.04 -27.09 9.27
N HIS A 74 -9.15 -27.10 10.00
CA HIS A 74 -10.46 -27.47 9.48
C HIS A 74 -11.26 -26.20 9.21
N TYR A 75 -11.79 -26.11 8.01
CA TYR A 75 -12.59 -24.97 7.57
C TYR A 75 -14.02 -25.48 7.32
N GLU A 76 -14.99 -24.84 7.96
CA GLU A 76 -16.40 -25.19 7.91
C GLU A 76 -17.19 -24.02 7.32
N PHE A 77 -17.96 -24.28 6.26
CA PHE A 77 -18.80 -23.29 5.61
C PHE A 77 -20.26 -23.73 5.63
N PRO A 78 -20.95 -23.50 6.75
CA PRO A 78 -22.34 -23.88 6.88
C PRO A 78 -23.24 -23.03 5.95
N PRO A 79 -24.35 -23.58 5.42
CA PRO A 79 -25.24 -22.87 4.50
C PRO A 79 -25.83 -21.57 5.06
N TYR A 80 -26.00 -21.48 6.39
CA TYR A 80 -26.53 -20.28 7.03
C TYR A 80 -25.60 -19.07 6.86
N ALA A 81 -24.30 -19.27 6.60
CA ALA A 81 -23.33 -18.19 6.43
C ALA A 81 -23.61 -17.29 5.23
N THR A 82 -24.35 -17.80 4.24
CA THR A 82 -24.85 -17.05 3.08
C THR A 82 -26.37 -16.90 3.09
N ASN A 83 -27.00 -17.15 4.24
CA ASN A 83 -28.45 -17.15 4.41
C ASN A 83 -29.18 -18.14 3.48
N GLU A 84 -28.56 -19.30 3.24
CA GLU A 84 -29.12 -20.38 2.41
C GLU A 84 -29.49 -21.62 3.26
N ILE A 85 -30.34 -22.48 2.69
CA ILE A 85 -30.66 -23.80 3.25
C ILE A 85 -29.91 -24.84 2.43
N GLY A 86 -29.11 -25.68 3.08
CA GLY A 86 -28.26 -26.66 2.40
C GLY A 86 -28.02 -27.92 3.21
N ARG A 87 -27.30 -28.87 2.60
CA ARG A 87 -26.91 -30.12 3.27
C ARG A 87 -25.78 -29.84 4.27
N PHE A 88 -25.94 -30.35 5.49
CA PHE A 88 -24.94 -30.32 6.55
C PHE A 88 -24.22 -31.67 6.60
N GLY A 89 -22.88 -31.68 6.69
CA GLY A 89 -22.12 -32.90 6.95
C GLY A 89 -20.83 -33.06 6.15
N THR A 90 -20.90 -33.53 4.90
CA THR A 90 -19.69 -33.88 4.14
C THR A 90 -18.99 -32.63 3.61
N PHE A 91 -17.70 -32.49 3.96
CA PHE A 91 -16.86 -31.40 3.48
C PHE A 91 -16.80 -31.34 1.95
N GLY A 92 -17.12 -30.18 1.40
CA GLY A 92 -16.98 -29.89 -0.02
C GLY A 92 -15.51 -29.69 -0.42
N ARG A 93 -15.22 -29.83 -1.72
CA ARG A 93 -13.87 -29.55 -2.27
C ARG A 93 -13.41 -28.12 -1.98
N ARG A 94 -14.34 -27.15 -1.99
CA ARG A 94 -14.03 -25.73 -1.73
C ARG A 94 -13.63 -25.50 -0.27
N GLU A 95 -14.30 -26.15 0.67
CA GLU A 95 -13.96 -26.06 2.10
C GLU A 95 -12.58 -26.63 2.39
N LEU A 96 -12.28 -27.80 1.82
CA LEU A 96 -10.93 -28.39 1.90
C LEU A 96 -9.87 -27.47 1.29
N GLY A 97 -10.15 -26.86 0.13
CA GLY A 97 -9.23 -25.93 -0.53
C GLY A 97 -8.98 -24.66 0.28
N HIS A 98 -10.03 -24.04 0.82
CA HIS A 98 -9.92 -22.86 1.69
C HIS A 98 -9.18 -23.20 2.99
N GLY A 99 -9.48 -24.35 3.59
CA GLY A 99 -8.80 -24.85 4.78
C GLY A 99 -7.31 -25.06 4.53
N ALA A 100 -6.96 -25.73 3.43
CA ALA A 100 -5.57 -25.94 3.03
C ALA A 100 -4.81 -24.63 2.77
N LEU A 101 -5.47 -23.64 2.14
CA LEU A 101 -4.86 -22.32 1.93
C LEU A 101 -4.58 -21.60 3.27
N ALA A 102 -5.56 -21.56 4.16
CA ALA A 102 -5.40 -20.94 5.46
C ALA A 102 -4.34 -21.65 6.31
N GLU A 103 -4.30 -22.98 6.25
CA GLU A 103 -3.29 -23.79 6.92
C GLU A 103 -1.88 -23.49 6.42
N LYS A 104 -1.72 -23.49 5.09
CA LYS A 104 -0.45 -23.15 4.43
C LYS A 104 0.01 -21.74 4.78
N SER A 105 -0.92 -20.83 5.01
CA SER A 105 -0.64 -19.44 5.41
C SER A 105 -0.10 -19.31 6.83
N LEU A 106 -0.60 -20.14 7.76
CA LEU A 106 -0.23 -20.10 9.19
C LEU A 106 0.94 -21.02 9.55
N ARG A 107 1.12 -22.13 8.82
CA ARG A 107 2.18 -23.12 9.11
C ARG A 107 3.59 -22.53 9.21
N PRO A 108 4.02 -21.57 8.36
CA PRO A 108 5.37 -21.00 8.43
C PRO A 108 5.67 -20.21 9.71
N VAL A 109 4.64 -19.75 10.44
CA VAL A 109 4.83 -18.99 11.68
C VAL A 109 4.73 -19.85 12.94
N LEU A 110 4.32 -21.12 12.81
CA LEU A 110 4.24 -22.04 13.94
C LEU A 110 5.64 -22.48 14.41
N PRO A 111 5.85 -22.64 15.72
CA PRO A 111 7.09 -23.18 16.25
C PRO A 111 7.28 -24.65 15.82
N SER A 112 8.50 -25.02 15.45
CA SER A 112 8.85 -26.40 15.08
C SER A 112 8.80 -27.36 16.26
N ASP A 113 9.22 -26.87 17.45
CA ASP A 113 9.32 -27.66 18.69
C ASP A 113 8.12 -27.43 19.62
N PHE A 114 6.90 -27.42 19.07
CA PHE A 114 5.69 -27.35 19.91
C PHE A 114 5.31 -28.75 20.40
N PRO A 115 5.15 -28.98 21.73
CA PRO A 115 4.96 -30.31 22.30
C PRO A 115 3.55 -30.89 22.12
N PHE A 116 2.68 -30.22 21.35
CA PHE A 116 1.29 -30.61 21.15
C PHE A 116 0.93 -30.64 19.67
N THR A 117 -0.03 -31.50 19.34
CA THR A 117 -0.79 -31.40 18.09
C THR A 117 -1.78 -30.27 18.21
N ILE A 118 -1.83 -29.40 17.21
CA ILE A 118 -2.71 -28.23 17.16
C ILE A 118 -3.79 -28.50 16.12
N ARG A 119 -5.05 -28.49 16.56
CA ARG A 119 -6.22 -28.42 15.69
C ARG A 119 -6.81 -27.02 15.75
N LEU A 120 -6.87 -26.36 14.60
CA LEU A 120 -7.54 -25.08 14.42
C LEU A 120 -8.83 -25.33 13.61
N THR A 121 -9.98 -25.00 14.18
CA THR A 121 -11.25 -25.04 13.45
C THR A 121 -11.67 -23.60 13.14
N SER A 122 -11.96 -23.31 11.87
CA SER A 122 -12.53 -22.04 11.42
C SER A 122 -13.95 -22.28 10.93
N GLU A 123 -14.93 -21.85 11.73
CA GLU A 123 -16.33 -21.86 11.36
C GLU A 123 -16.70 -20.50 10.76
N VAL A 124 -17.22 -20.50 9.53
CA VAL A 124 -17.67 -19.28 8.88
C VAL A 124 -19.11 -18.99 9.30
N LEU A 125 -19.31 -17.88 10.01
CA LEU A 125 -20.63 -17.49 10.52
C LEU A 125 -21.39 -16.59 9.53
N GLU A 126 -20.66 -15.76 8.78
CA GLU A 126 -21.16 -14.88 7.72
C GLU A 126 -20.14 -14.82 6.59
N SER A 127 -20.59 -14.72 5.33
CA SER A 127 -19.68 -14.63 4.18
C SER A 127 -20.21 -13.74 3.07
N ASN A 128 -19.61 -12.55 2.93
CA ASN A 128 -19.77 -11.68 1.76
C ASN A 128 -18.43 -11.25 1.15
N GLY A 129 -17.39 -12.05 1.33
CA GLY A 129 -16.04 -11.78 0.87
C GLY A 129 -15.06 -12.72 1.55
N SER A 130 -13.89 -12.92 0.94
CA SER A 130 -12.97 -14.03 1.24
C SER A 130 -12.90 -14.47 2.71
N SER A 131 -13.73 -15.46 3.04
CA SER A 131 -13.78 -16.11 4.35
C SER A 131 -12.51 -16.91 4.63
N SER A 132 -11.83 -17.41 3.60
CA SER A 132 -10.53 -18.06 3.74
C SER A 132 -9.45 -17.12 4.28
N MET A 133 -9.43 -15.85 3.86
CA MET A 133 -8.50 -14.86 4.40
C MET A 133 -8.91 -14.40 5.81
N ALA A 134 -10.21 -14.34 6.08
CA ALA A 134 -10.70 -14.13 7.45
C ALA A 134 -10.25 -15.28 8.38
N SER A 135 -10.28 -16.54 7.93
CA SER A 135 -9.76 -17.70 8.68
C SER A 135 -8.27 -17.60 9.00
N VAL A 136 -7.46 -16.97 8.14
CA VAL A 136 -6.05 -16.70 8.43
C VAL A 136 -5.92 -15.70 9.57
N CYS A 137 -6.65 -14.57 9.50
CA CYS A 137 -6.61 -13.54 10.53
C CYS A 137 -7.14 -14.06 11.87
N GLY A 138 -8.32 -14.67 11.88
CA GLY A 138 -8.92 -15.27 13.07
C GLY A 138 -8.07 -16.42 13.62
N GLY A 139 -7.49 -17.24 12.75
CA GLY A 139 -6.60 -18.32 13.14
C GLY A 139 -5.32 -17.83 13.80
N SER A 140 -4.70 -16.77 13.26
CA SER A 140 -3.54 -16.14 13.90
C SER A 140 -3.87 -15.62 15.31
N LEU A 141 -5.04 -15.01 15.49
CA LEU A 141 -5.50 -14.53 16.78
C LEU A 141 -5.78 -15.68 17.77
N ALA A 142 -6.48 -16.72 17.33
CA ALA A 142 -6.83 -17.86 18.17
C ALA A 142 -5.58 -18.65 18.61
N LEU A 143 -4.56 -18.75 17.75
CA LEU A 143 -3.27 -19.36 18.11
C LEU A 143 -2.55 -18.55 19.20
N MET A 144 -2.56 -17.22 19.10
CA MET A 144 -1.98 -16.34 20.12
C MET A 144 -2.73 -16.43 21.45
N ASP A 145 -4.07 -16.44 21.40
CA ASP A 145 -4.93 -16.62 22.58
C ASP A 145 -4.67 -17.98 23.26
N ALA A 146 -4.43 -19.03 22.48
CA ALA A 146 -4.05 -20.34 22.98
C ALA A 146 -2.63 -20.44 23.56
N GLY A 147 -1.85 -19.36 23.54
CA GLY A 147 -0.47 -19.33 24.02
C GLY A 147 0.53 -20.02 23.07
N VAL A 148 0.17 -20.24 21.81
CA VAL A 148 1.12 -20.74 20.81
C VAL A 148 2.11 -19.62 20.47
N ALA A 149 3.40 -19.87 20.67
CA ALA A 149 4.46 -18.92 20.41
C ALA A 149 4.74 -18.77 18.90
N ILE A 150 3.82 -18.15 18.17
CA ILE A 150 4.00 -17.87 16.73
C ILE A 150 5.10 -16.83 16.50
N SER A 151 5.89 -17.00 15.44
CA SER A 151 7.05 -16.14 15.16
C SER A 151 6.70 -14.73 14.66
N ALA A 152 5.49 -14.55 14.14
CA ALA A 152 4.85 -13.27 13.80
C ALA A 152 3.35 -13.48 13.57
N PRO A 153 2.49 -12.46 13.84
CA PRO A 153 1.09 -12.47 13.42
C PRO A 153 0.97 -12.53 11.89
N VAL A 154 -0.04 -13.25 11.40
CA VAL A 154 -0.33 -13.40 9.97
C VAL A 154 -1.70 -12.82 9.66
N SER A 155 -1.78 -12.03 8.59
CA SER A 155 -3.02 -11.48 8.05
C SER A 155 -3.22 -11.89 6.60
N GLY A 156 -4.48 -11.95 6.18
CA GLY A 156 -4.86 -12.27 4.81
C GLY A 156 -5.77 -11.22 4.18
N ILE A 157 -5.58 -10.97 2.88
CA ILE A 157 -6.41 -10.07 2.08
C ILE A 157 -6.76 -10.71 0.74
N ALA A 158 -7.97 -10.43 0.24
CA ALA A 158 -8.39 -10.82 -1.09
C ALA A 158 -8.48 -9.57 -1.97
N MET A 159 -7.80 -9.64 -3.10
CA MET A 159 -7.68 -8.56 -4.08
C MET A 159 -8.38 -9.00 -5.36
N GLY A 160 -8.99 -8.05 -6.06
CA GLY A 160 -9.64 -8.29 -7.34
C GLY A 160 -9.06 -7.46 -8.46
N LEU A 161 -9.35 -7.85 -9.69
CA LEU A 161 -9.13 -7.05 -10.88
C LEU A 161 -10.43 -6.88 -11.65
N ILE A 162 -10.72 -5.67 -12.08
CA ILE A 162 -11.67 -5.41 -13.16
C ILE A 162 -10.88 -4.83 -14.32
N SER A 163 -11.03 -5.40 -15.50
CA SER A 163 -10.30 -5.03 -16.70
C SER A 163 -11.22 -4.88 -17.90
N THR A 164 -10.80 -4.08 -18.87
CA THR A 164 -11.43 -4.02 -20.18
C THR A 164 -10.51 -4.67 -21.20
N PRO A 165 -10.96 -5.74 -21.87
CA PRO A 165 -10.15 -6.38 -22.91
C PRO A 165 -10.05 -5.48 -24.13
N ASN A 166 -8.89 -5.50 -24.80
CA ASN A 166 -8.73 -4.84 -26.09
C ASN A 166 -9.42 -5.68 -27.20
N PRO A 167 -10.37 -5.13 -27.97
CA PRO A 167 -11.07 -5.86 -29.04
C PRO A 167 -10.14 -6.42 -30.13
N GLU A 168 -9.01 -5.77 -30.38
CA GLU A 168 -8.07 -6.15 -31.45
C GLU A 168 -7.00 -7.15 -30.97
N LYS A 169 -6.72 -7.16 -29.66
CA LYS A 169 -5.70 -8.00 -29.04
C LYS A 169 -6.22 -8.58 -27.72
N PRO A 170 -6.80 -9.78 -27.73
CA PRO A 170 -7.48 -10.35 -26.55
C PRO A 170 -6.55 -10.64 -25.36
N TYR A 171 -5.23 -10.60 -25.55
CA TYR A 171 -4.23 -10.78 -24.49
C TYR A 171 -3.74 -9.46 -23.88
N GLU A 172 -4.17 -8.32 -24.42
CA GLU A 172 -3.81 -6.99 -23.91
C GLU A 172 -5.00 -6.37 -23.16
N ILE A 173 -4.71 -5.88 -21.95
CA ILE A 173 -5.64 -5.12 -21.12
C ILE A 173 -5.49 -3.64 -21.46
N SER A 174 -6.55 -2.99 -21.91
CA SER A 174 -6.55 -1.55 -22.22
C SER A 174 -6.60 -0.71 -20.95
N GLU A 175 -7.57 -1.00 -20.08
CA GLU A 175 -7.77 -0.36 -18.80
C GLU A 175 -8.03 -1.41 -17.71
N TYR A 176 -7.54 -1.16 -16.50
CA TYR A 176 -7.84 -1.98 -15.33
C TYR A 176 -7.94 -1.18 -14.05
N ARG A 177 -8.57 -1.78 -13.04
CA ARG A 177 -8.61 -1.32 -11.64
C ARG A 177 -8.41 -2.51 -10.72
N ILE A 178 -7.54 -2.34 -9.73
CA ILE A 178 -7.29 -3.32 -8.67
C ILE A 178 -8.16 -2.96 -7.47
N LEU A 179 -8.86 -3.95 -6.94
CA LEU A 179 -9.78 -3.81 -5.82
C LEU A 179 -9.18 -4.45 -4.57
N THR A 180 -9.19 -3.74 -3.45
CA THR A 180 -8.76 -4.24 -2.15
C THR A 180 -9.97 -4.73 -1.35
N ASP A 181 -9.83 -5.88 -0.68
CA ASP A 181 -10.88 -6.48 0.14
C ASP A 181 -12.19 -6.68 -0.64
N ILE A 182 -12.14 -7.56 -1.64
CA ILE A 182 -13.27 -7.78 -2.54
C ILE A 182 -14.48 -8.42 -1.85
N LEU A 183 -15.65 -8.04 -2.34
CA LEU A 183 -16.94 -8.67 -2.04
C LEU A 183 -17.13 -9.93 -2.88
N GLY A 184 -18.07 -10.80 -2.48
CA GLY A 184 -18.44 -11.97 -3.29
C GLY A 184 -18.92 -11.59 -4.70
N LEU A 185 -19.64 -10.48 -4.83
CA LEU A 185 -20.09 -9.95 -6.12
C LEU A 185 -18.91 -9.48 -7.00
N GLU A 186 -17.90 -8.85 -6.40
CA GLU A 186 -16.73 -8.33 -7.10
C GLU A 186 -15.77 -9.43 -7.53
N ASP A 187 -15.66 -10.53 -6.76
CA ASP A 187 -15.03 -11.75 -7.25
C ASP A 187 -15.81 -12.27 -8.46
N TYR A 188 -17.12 -12.51 -8.33
CA TYR A 188 -17.93 -13.10 -9.40
C TYR A 188 -17.82 -12.35 -10.73
N LEU A 189 -17.89 -11.02 -10.68
CA LEU A 189 -17.80 -10.13 -11.86
C LEU A 189 -16.36 -9.77 -12.25
N GLY A 190 -15.38 -9.98 -11.36
CA GLY A 190 -13.99 -9.62 -11.56
C GLY A 190 -13.24 -10.62 -12.43
N ASP A 191 -12.18 -10.13 -13.06
CA ASP A 191 -11.32 -10.88 -13.99
C ASP A 191 -10.21 -11.66 -13.28
N MET A 192 -9.99 -11.38 -12.01
CA MET A 192 -8.96 -12.00 -11.17
C MET A 192 -9.40 -12.00 -9.70
N ASP A 193 -9.18 -13.10 -9.00
CA ASP A 193 -9.20 -13.21 -7.54
C ASP A 193 -7.77 -13.56 -7.07
N PHE A 194 -7.16 -12.65 -6.33
CA PHE A 194 -5.79 -12.77 -5.82
C PHE A 194 -5.79 -12.69 -4.30
N LYS A 195 -5.59 -13.83 -3.65
CA LYS A 195 -5.52 -13.94 -2.19
C LYS A 195 -4.07 -13.94 -1.73
N ILE A 196 -3.75 -13.08 -0.78
CA ILE A 196 -2.41 -12.93 -0.19
C ILE A 196 -2.53 -13.12 1.30
N ALA A 197 -1.68 -13.97 1.86
CA ALA A 197 -1.50 -14.08 3.29
C ALA A 197 -0.02 -13.95 3.65
N GLY A 198 0.26 -13.29 4.77
CA GLY A 198 1.63 -13.08 5.20
C GLY A 198 1.74 -12.32 6.52
N SER A 199 2.98 -12.14 6.94
CA SER A 199 3.34 -11.28 8.06
C SER A 199 4.12 -10.06 7.55
N LYS A 200 4.48 -9.15 8.45
CA LYS A 200 5.38 -8.03 8.12
C LYS A 200 6.73 -8.46 7.56
N LYS A 201 7.17 -9.70 7.83
CA LYS A 201 8.45 -10.25 7.34
C LYS A 201 8.38 -10.78 5.91
N GLY A 202 7.17 -11.03 5.39
CA GLY A 202 7.00 -11.60 4.07
C GLY A 202 5.69 -12.39 3.91
N ILE A 203 5.46 -12.81 2.67
CA ILE A 203 4.28 -13.54 2.24
C ILE A 203 4.42 -15.02 2.59
N SER A 204 3.42 -15.60 3.25
CA SER A 204 3.38 -17.03 3.58
C SER A 204 2.64 -17.85 2.53
N ALA A 205 1.58 -17.30 1.93
CA ALA A 205 0.84 -17.95 0.87
C ALA A 205 0.26 -16.94 -0.13
N ILE A 206 0.18 -17.39 -1.38
CA ILE A 206 -0.52 -16.71 -2.48
C ILE A 206 -1.42 -17.75 -3.13
N GLN A 207 -2.65 -17.34 -3.44
CA GLN A 207 -3.54 -18.04 -4.36
C GLN A 207 -4.02 -17.03 -5.40
N LEU A 208 -3.94 -17.41 -6.68
CA LEU A 208 -4.34 -16.57 -7.80
C LEU A 208 -5.22 -17.39 -8.73
N ASP A 209 -6.44 -16.91 -8.94
CA ASP A 209 -7.38 -17.41 -9.93
C ASP A 209 -7.61 -16.32 -10.98
N VAL A 210 -7.16 -16.57 -12.20
CA VAL A 210 -7.29 -15.64 -13.34
C VAL A 210 -8.40 -16.12 -14.26
N LYS A 211 -9.35 -15.24 -14.59
CA LYS A 211 -10.50 -15.54 -15.47
C LYS A 211 -10.31 -15.01 -16.90
N VAL A 212 -9.28 -14.19 -17.11
CA VAL A 212 -8.88 -13.64 -18.42
C VAL A 212 -7.69 -14.39 -19.03
N PRO A 213 -7.57 -14.43 -20.38
CA PRO A 213 -6.52 -15.19 -21.06
C PRO A 213 -5.10 -14.60 -20.90
N GLY A 214 -4.98 -13.33 -20.52
CA GLY A 214 -3.71 -12.65 -20.34
C GLY A 214 -3.73 -11.69 -19.17
N LEU A 215 -2.73 -11.81 -18.29
CA LEU A 215 -2.52 -10.89 -17.17
C LEU A 215 -1.08 -10.37 -17.21
N PRO A 216 -0.86 -9.08 -17.52
CA PRO A 216 0.48 -8.50 -17.54
C PRO A 216 1.15 -8.60 -16.17
N LEU A 217 2.44 -8.95 -16.14
CA LEU A 217 3.20 -9.09 -14.89
C LEU A 217 3.17 -7.82 -14.02
N ARG A 218 3.12 -6.64 -14.65
CA ARG A 218 2.96 -5.35 -13.94
C ARG A 218 1.73 -5.33 -13.04
N VAL A 219 0.60 -5.89 -13.48
CA VAL A 219 -0.66 -5.88 -12.73
C VAL A 219 -0.54 -6.77 -11.50
N ILE A 220 0.14 -7.91 -11.63
CA ILE A 220 0.42 -8.81 -10.50
C ILE A 220 1.31 -8.10 -9.48
N MET A 221 2.37 -7.42 -9.94
CA MET A 221 3.28 -6.68 -9.06
C MET A 221 2.58 -5.52 -8.34
N GLU A 222 1.76 -4.77 -9.06
CA GLU A 222 0.92 -3.71 -8.48
C GLU A 222 -0.08 -4.27 -7.46
N THR A 223 -0.71 -5.41 -7.75
CA THR A 223 -1.64 -6.07 -6.82
C THR A 223 -0.95 -6.50 -5.54
N ILE A 224 0.25 -7.11 -5.64
CA ILE A 224 1.05 -7.48 -4.48
C ILE A 224 1.46 -6.23 -3.68
N LYS A 225 1.84 -5.15 -4.38
CA LYS A 225 2.22 -3.88 -3.76
C LYS A 225 1.05 -3.23 -3.03
N GLN A 226 -0.15 -3.23 -3.61
CA GLN A 226 -1.36 -2.68 -3.00
C GLN A 226 -1.83 -3.54 -1.81
N GLY A 227 -1.74 -4.87 -1.91
CA GLY A 227 -2.05 -5.79 -0.82
C GLY A 227 -1.01 -5.76 0.33
N ALA A 228 0.18 -5.21 0.09
CA ALA A 228 1.23 -5.00 1.08
C ALA A 228 1.41 -3.51 1.30
N GLU A 229 0.56 -2.90 2.13
CA GLU A 229 0.56 -1.45 2.38
C GLU A 229 1.98 -0.92 2.69
N LYS A 230 2.47 -0.07 1.80
CA LYS A 230 3.78 0.55 1.87
C LYS A 230 3.61 2.04 1.59
N LEU A 231 4.03 2.86 2.54
CA LEU A 231 4.16 4.30 2.34
C LEU A 231 5.42 4.54 1.50
N GLU A 232 5.23 4.80 0.21
CA GLU A 232 6.32 5.20 -0.68
C GLU A 232 6.43 6.72 -0.69
N ILE A 233 7.58 7.21 -0.27
CA ILE A 233 7.88 8.64 -0.22
C ILE A 233 8.87 8.94 -1.35
N PRO A 234 8.57 9.85 -2.29
CA PRO A 234 9.51 10.21 -3.34
C PRO A 234 10.87 10.61 -2.76
N ALA A 235 11.97 10.14 -3.36
CA ALA A 235 13.33 10.33 -2.85
C ALA A 235 13.65 11.78 -2.46
N TYR A 236 13.13 12.75 -3.24
CA TYR A 236 13.35 14.18 -3.03
C TYR A 236 12.61 14.75 -1.81
N LYS A 237 11.59 14.06 -1.29
CA LYS A 237 10.83 14.46 -0.09
C LYS A 237 11.32 13.78 1.19
N LEU A 238 12.26 12.84 1.10
CA LEU A 238 12.77 12.13 2.29
C LEU A 238 13.35 13.06 3.34
N SER A 239 14.16 14.05 2.94
CA SER A 239 14.75 15.00 3.89
C SER A 239 13.69 15.77 4.68
N GLN A 240 12.53 16.05 4.08
CA GLN A 240 11.40 16.74 4.71
C GLN A 240 10.60 15.79 5.59
N PHE A 241 10.37 14.57 5.12
CA PHE A 241 9.72 13.52 5.89
C PHE A 241 10.45 13.18 7.19
N PHE A 242 11.79 13.06 7.14
CA PHE A 242 12.59 12.86 8.35
C PHE A 242 12.65 14.12 9.22
N GLY A 243 12.74 15.30 8.61
CA GLY A 243 13.10 16.52 9.31
C GLY A 243 14.53 16.48 9.85
N PHE A 244 15.00 17.57 10.46
CA PHE A 244 16.35 17.61 11.02
C PHE A 244 16.50 16.59 12.16
N GLY A 245 17.38 15.60 11.99
CA GLY A 245 17.64 14.56 13.01
C GLY A 245 16.44 13.64 13.30
N GLY A 246 15.50 13.49 12.36
CA GLY A 246 14.32 12.63 12.54
C GLY A 246 13.21 13.27 13.39
N SER A 247 13.21 14.61 13.54
CA SER A 247 12.23 15.35 14.35
C SER A 247 10.78 15.03 13.98
N ASN A 248 10.49 14.95 12.68
CA ASN A 248 9.13 14.81 12.18
C ASN A 248 8.59 13.40 12.43
N ILE A 249 9.42 12.37 12.22
CA ILE A 249 9.07 10.97 12.56
C ILE A 249 8.85 10.80 14.07
N LYS A 250 9.71 11.42 14.89
CA LYS A 250 9.54 11.39 16.36
C LYS A 250 8.24 12.07 16.78
N LYS A 251 7.88 13.19 16.14
CA LYS A 251 6.63 13.90 16.38
C LYS A 251 5.41 13.06 16.00
N ILE A 252 5.38 12.52 14.77
CA ILE A 252 4.30 11.63 14.31
C ILE A 252 4.15 10.45 15.27
N ARG A 253 5.25 9.81 15.67
CA ARG A 253 5.22 8.68 16.61
C ARG A 253 4.69 9.08 17.99
N ALA A 254 5.02 10.27 18.48
CA ALA A 254 4.58 10.74 19.80
C ALA A 254 3.09 11.12 19.80
N GLU A 255 2.60 11.73 18.72
CA GLU A 255 1.22 12.20 18.61
C GLU A 255 0.25 11.06 18.23
N THR A 256 0.62 10.21 17.27
CA THR A 256 -0.27 9.17 16.72
C THR A 256 -0.01 7.76 17.28
N GLY A 257 1.12 7.54 17.97
CA GLY A 257 1.53 6.19 18.38
C GLY A 257 1.95 5.27 17.23
N VAL A 258 2.03 5.78 16.00
CA VAL A 258 2.38 5.00 14.81
C VAL A 258 3.86 4.66 14.78
N GLN A 259 4.18 3.43 14.42
CA GLN A 259 5.54 2.97 14.16
C GLN A 259 5.85 2.98 12.67
N LEU A 260 6.91 3.71 12.29
CA LEU A 260 7.43 3.80 10.93
C LEU A 260 8.74 3.01 10.84
N THR A 261 8.75 1.97 10.02
CA THR A 261 9.94 1.13 9.78
C THR A 261 10.37 1.29 8.33
N SER A 262 11.64 1.64 8.09
CA SER A 262 12.19 1.65 6.74
C SER A 262 12.39 0.21 6.26
N ILE A 263 11.80 -0.11 5.10
CA ILE A 263 12.03 -1.39 4.41
C ILE A 263 13.17 -1.20 3.39
N GLU A 264 13.10 -0.11 2.62
CA GLU A 264 14.10 0.32 1.62
C GLU A 264 14.18 1.86 1.63
N ASN A 265 15.20 2.46 1.00
CA ASN A 265 15.52 3.90 1.09
C ASN A 265 14.30 4.84 1.02
N ASN A 266 13.33 4.56 0.14
CA ASN A 266 12.15 5.39 -0.10
C ASN A 266 10.82 4.76 0.37
N VAL A 267 10.87 3.57 0.96
CA VAL A 267 9.69 2.74 1.22
C VAL A 267 9.59 2.41 2.71
N PHE A 268 8.51 2.86 3.32
CA PHE A 268 8.26 2.73 4.75
C PHE A 268 7.04 1.84 5.01
N SER A 269 7.15 0.97 6.01
CA SER A 269 6.02 0.27 6.60
C SER A 269 5.46 1.12 7.74
N VAL A 270 4.15 1.35 7.72
CA VAL A 270 3.43 2.11 8.75
C VAL A 270 2.62 1.14 9.58
N PHE A 271 2.76 1.18 10.91
CA PHE A 271 1.93 0.39 11.82
C PHE A 271 1.25 1.30 12.83
N ALA A 272 -0.08 1.34 12.76
CA ALA A 272 -0.90 2.05 13.73
C ALA A 272 -1.61 1.06 14.67
N PRO A 273 -1.84 1.43 15.93
CA PRO A 273 -2.60 0.61 16.87
C PRO A 273 -4.10 0.54 16.53
N ASN A 274 -4.65 1.54 15.83
CA ASN A 274 -6.05 1.61 15.40
C ASN A 274 -6.20 2.40 14.08
N SER A 275 -7.38 2.34 13.48
CA SER A 275 -7.69 3.00 12.20
C SER A 275 -7.62 4.53 12.29
N GLU A 276 -8.10 5.11 13.40
CA GLU A 276 -8.09 6.57 13.63
C GLU A 276 -6.65 7.12 13.68
N ALA A 277 -5.76 6.47 14.42
CA ALA A 277 -4.34 6.83 14.49
C ALA A 277 -3.64 6.67 13.15
N MET A 278 -4.07 5.70 12.32
CA MET A 278 -3.55 5.56 10.96
C MET A 278 -4.00 6.71 10.07
N ALA A 279 -5.26 7.09 10.13
CA ALA A 279 -5.81 8.22 9.38
C ALA A 279 -5.13 9.53 9.80
N GLU A 280 -4.96 9.76 11.10
CA GLU A 280 -4.29 10.93 11.65
C GLU A 280 -2.81 10.98 11.23
N ALA A 281 -2.11 9.84 11.28
CA ALA A 281 -0.72 9.75 10.81
C ALA A 281 -0.61 9.99 9.31
N LYS A 282 -1.52 9.44 8.50
CA LYS A 282 -1.57 9.73 7.05
C LYS A 282 -1.79 11.22 6.81
N GLU A 283 -2.73 11.84 7.52
CA GLU A 283 -2.99 13.28 7.39
C GLU A 283 -1.77 14.14 7.79
N MET A 284 -1.05 13.78 8.86
CA MET A 284 0.19 14.45 9.25
C MET A 284 1.30 14.28 8.22
N ILE A 285 1.45 13.07 7.69
CA ILE A 285 2.44 12.75 6.66
C ILE A 285 2.10 13.54 5.39
N ASP A 286 0.84 13.54 4.97
CA ASP A 286 0.37 14.29 3.82
C ASP A 286 0.59 15.79 4.02
N LYS A 287 0.27 16.35 5.20
CA LYS A 287 0.55 17.75 5.55
C LYS A 287 2.04 18.07 5.45
N LEU A 288 2.91 17.22 5.98
CA LEU A 288 4.37 17.37 5.89
C LEU A 288 4.89 17.25 4.46
N LEU A 289 4.21 16.48 3.61
CA LEU A 289 4.54 16.32 2.19
C LEU A 289 3.88 17.39 1.29
N LEU A 290 2.84 18.08 1.79
CA LEU A 290 2.08 19.17 1.16
C LEU A 290 2.67 20.55 1.47
N GLU A 291 3.54 20.69 2.47
CA GLU A 291 4.33 21.90 2.69
C GLU A 291 5.20 22.14 1.45
N GLU A 292 4.79 23.16 0.69
CA GLU A 292 5.14 23.49 -0.68
C GLU A 292 4.44 22.59 -1.72
N ALA A 293 3.22 23.00 -2.07
CA ALA A 293 2.73 22.85 -3.44
C ALA A 293 3.76 23.50 -4.38
N THR A 294 4.82 22.77 -4.71
CA THR A 294 5.71 23.15 -5.79
C THR A 294 4.85 23.07 -7.05
N PRO A 295 4.53 24.20 -7.70
CA PRO A 295 3.84 24.12 -8.98
C PRO A 295 4.68 23.26 -9.93
N GLU A 296 4.05 22.34 -10.64
CA GLU A 296 4.73 21.54 -11.65
C GLU A 296 5.27 22.47 -12.74
N LEU A 297 6.59 22.65 -12.75
CA LEU A 297 7.26 23.45 -13.76
C LEU A 297 7.47 22.61 -15.02
N ILE A 298 6.91 23.07 -16.13
CA ILE A 298 7.02 22.41 -17.43
C ILE A 298 8.43 22.62 -17.97
N PHE A 299 9.10 21.53 -18.34
CA PHE A 299 10.41 21.60 -18.97
C PHE A 299 10.36 22.45 -20.24
N GLY A 300 11.28 23.42 -20.35
CA GLY A 300 11.38 24.33 -21.48
C GLY A 300 10.42 25.52 -21.44
N ALA A 301 9.55 25.63 -20.44
CA ALA A 301 8.71 26.81 -20.27
C ALA A 301 9.51 28.03 -19.79
N ILE A 302 9.00 29.22 -20.12
CA ILE A 302 9.54 30.50 -19.68
C ILE A 302 8.76 30.97 -18.47
N TYR A 303 9.48 31.32 -17.40
CA TYR A 303 8.93 31.83 -16.16
C TYR A 303 9.53 33.20 -15.82
N THR A 304 8.73 34.02 -15.14
CA THR A 304 9.16 35.27 -14.54
C THR A 304 9.76 34.96 -13.16
N ALA A 305 11.02 35.31 -12.97
CA ALA A 305 11.78 35.07 -11.75
C ALA A 305 12.11 36.40 -11.06
N LYS A 306 11.89 36.47 -9.75
CA LYS A 306 12.25 37.64 -8.94
C LYS A 306 13.66 37.47 -8.36
N ILE A 307 14.49 38.50 -8.47
CA ILE A 307 15.83 38.53 -7.89
C ILE A 307 15.72 38.75 -6.38
N VAL A 308 16.25 37.81 -5.59
CA VAL A 308 16.27 37.89 -4.13
C VAL A 308 17.61 38.42 -3.62
N GLU A 309 18.70 37.98 -4.24
CA GLU A 309 20.05 38.31 -3.79
C GLU A 309 21.01 38.28 -4.99
N ILE A 310 22.03 39.15 -4.98
CA ILE A 310 23.08 39.17 -5.99
C ILE A 310 24.38 38.74 -5.31
N ARG A 311 25.08 37.77 -5.90
CA ARG A 311 26.37 37.25 -5.43
C ARG A 311 27.41 37.32 -6.54
N ASP A 312 28.69 37.21 -6.20
CA ASP A 312 29.78 37.28 -7.18
C ASP A 312 29.66 36.23 -8.29
N ILE A 313 29.19 35.02 -7.93
CA ILE A 313 29.06 33.87 -8.83
C ILE A 313 27.76 33.85 -9.66
N GLY A 314 26.78 34.70 -9.33
CA GLY A 314 25.47 34.66 -9.95
C GLY A 314 24.38 35.38 -9.18
N VAL A 315 23.15 35.25 -9.66
CA VAL A 315 21.97 35.89 -9.08
C VAL A 315 21.06 34.84 -8.48
N MET A 316 20.62 35.02 -7.24
CA MET A 316 19.64 34.16 -6.60
C MET A 316 18.23 34.59 -6.99
N VAL A 317 17.46 33.67 -7.55
CA VAL A 317 16.12 33.96 -8.08
C VAL A 317 15.06 33.00 -7.54
N THR A 318 13.84 33.50 -7.42
CA THR A 318 12.66 32.72 -7.02
C THR A 318 11.58 32.83 -8.09
N LEU A 319 10.98 31.71 -8.50
CA LEU A 319 9.89 31.66 -9.49
C LEU A 319 8.50 31.85 -8.86
N TYR A 320 8.35 31.49 -7.59
CA TYR A 320 7.13 31.64 -6.82
C TYR A 320 7.49 31.96 -5.35
N PRO A 321 6.58 32.59 -4.58
CA PRO A 321 6.89 33.20 -3.28
C PRO A 321 7.52 32.25 -2.24
N ASN A 322 7.15 30.96 -2.28
CA ASN A 322 7.61 29.96 -1.30
C ASN A 322 8.81 29.12 -1.80
N MET A 323 9.42 29.49 -2.93
CA MET A 323 10.56 28.76 -3.49
C MET A 323 11.85 29.09 -2.72
N LYS A 324 12.64 28.08 -2.35
CA LYS A 324 14.04 28.32 -1.94
C LYS A 324 14.81 29.01 -3.08
N PRO A 325 15.53 30.12 -2.82
CA PRO A 325 16.24 30.84 -3.87
C PRO A 325 17.18 29.91 -4.64
N ALA A 326 17.06 29.89 -5.97
CA ALA A 326 17.89 29.09 -6.85
C ALA A 326 18.97 29.97 -7.51
N LEU A 327 20.18 29.44 -7.63
CA LEU A 327 21.31 30.14 -8.21
C LEU A 327 21.23 30.15 -9.74
N LEU A 328 21.16 31.34 -10.33
CA LEU A 328 21.38 31.57 -11.75
C LEU A 328 22.83 32.02 -11.97
N HIS A 329 23.68 31.07 -12.36
CA HIS A 329 25.11 31.29 -12.54
C HIS A 329 25.43 32.33 -13.64
N ASN A 330 26.53 33.07 -13.50
CA ASN A 330 26.93 34.12 -14.45
C ASN A 330 26.97 33.67 -15.93
N SER A 331 27.33 32.41 -16.18
CA SER A 331 27.35 31.83 -17.54
C SER A 331 25.97 31.66 -18.19
N GLN A 332 24.91 31.75 -17.40
CA GLN A 332 23.51 31.58 -17.82
C GLN A 332 22.74 32.92 -17.86
N LEU A 333 23.39 34.05 -17.52
CA LEU A 333 22.75 35.37 -17.48
C LEU A 333 22.69 36.04 -18.85
N ASP A 334 23.78 36.02 -19.62
CA ASP A 334 23.90 36.72 -20.91
C ASP A 334 24.76 35.91 -21.89
N GLN A 335 24.70 36.23 -23.18
CA GLN A 335 25.59 35.67 -24.20
C GLN A 335 27.05 36.06 -23.97
N ARG A 336 27.28 37.27 -23.47
CA ARG A 336 28.61 37.77 -23.12
C ARG A 336 29.11 37.10 -21.84
N LYS A 337 30.41 36.80 -21.80
CA LYS A 337 31.03 36.23 -20.60
C LYS A 337 31.13 37.34 -19.53
N ILE A 338 30.33 37.23 -18.49
CA ILE A 338 30.28 38.18 -17.39
C ILE A 338 31.03 37.60 -16.20
N GLN A 339 31.90 38.40 -15.58
CA GLN A 339 32.58 38.03 -14.34
C GLN A 339 31.75 38.35 -13.10
N HIS A 340 30.94 39.41 -13.14
CA HIS A 340 30.09 39.85 -12.02
C HIS A 340 28.71 40.32 -12.50
N PRO A 341 27.59 39.92 -11.85
CA PRO A 341 26.23 40.30 -12.26
C PRO A 341 25.96 41.80 -12.39
N SER A 342 26.72 42.64 -11.66
CA SER A 342 26.61 44.12 -11.76
C SER A 342 26.81 44.66 -13.16
N ALA A 343 27.49 43.92 -14.05
CA ALA A 343 27.66 44.32 -15.46
C ALA A 343 26.33 44.39 -16.24
N LEU A 344 25.25 43.80 -15.72
CA LEU A 344 23.93 43.77 -16.34
C LEU A 344 22.94 44.77 -15.73
N ASN A 345 23.38 45.64 -14.80
CA ASN A 345 22.51 46.57 -14.07
C ASN A 345 21.28 45.89 -13.45
N LEU A 346 21.48 44.71 -12.85
CA LEU A 346 20.41 43.98 -12.17
C LEU A 346 20.30 44.47 -10.74
N GLU A 347 19.07 44.70 -10.28
CA GLU A 347 18.76 45.14 -8.92
C GLU A 347 18.02 44.05 -8.14
N VAL A 348 18.19 44.07 -6.81
CA VAL A 348 17.45 43.18 -5.92
C VAL A 348 15.97 43.55 -5.97
N GLY A 349 15.10 42.54 -6.16
CA GLY A 349 13.66 42.71 -6.31
C GLY A 349 13.18 42.83 -7.76
N GLN A 350 14.09 43.00 -8.73
CA GLN A 350 13.75 43.06 -10.14
C GLN A 350 13.25 41.70 -10.67
N GLU A 351 12.28 41.75 -11.58
CA GLU A 351 11.77 40.58 -12.28
C GLU A 351 12.52 40.35 -13.60
N ILE A 352 12.96 39.12 -13.83
CA ILE A 352 13.67 38.69 -15.04
C ILE A 352 13.04 37.43 -15.61
N GLN A 353 13.06 37.28 -16.94
CA GLN A 353 12.57 36.05 -17.58
C GLN A 353 13.68 34.99 -17.64
N VAL A 354 13.34 33.75 -17.32
CA VAL A 354 14.24 32.59 -17.38
C VAL A 354 13.53 31.39 -17.98
N LYS A 355 14.26 30.57 -18.73
CA LYS A 355 13.79 29.29 -19.24
C LYS A 355 14.16 28.18 -18.27
N TYR A 356 13.20 27.33 -17.90
CA TYR A 356 13.41 26.20 -16.99
C TYR A 356 13.84 24.93 -17.75
N PHE A 357 14.87 24.24 -17.26
CA PHE A 357 15.44 23.02 -17.85
C PHE A 357 15.33 21.81 -16.92
N GLY A 358 14.39 21.81 -15.98
CA GLY A 358 14.25 20.72 -15.02
C GLY A 358 15.20 20.82 -13.84
N ARG A 359 15.26 19.74 -13.05
CA ARG A 359 16.20 19.57 -11.94
C ARG A 359 17.34 18.66 -12.37
N ASP A 360 18.53 18.93 -11.86
CA ASP A 360 19.68 18.03 -12.05
C ASP A 360 19.44 16.71 -11.28
N PRO A 361 19.55 15.54 -11.94
CA PRO A 361 19.34 14.24 -11.32
C PRO A 361 20.24 13.93 -10.11
N ALA A 362 21.43 14.55 -10.02
CA ALA A 362 22.41 14.22 -8.99
C ALA A 362 22.26 15.03 -7.70
N ASN A 363 21.88 16.32 -7.81
CA ASN A 363 21.84 17.24 -6.67
C ASN A 363 20.45 17.88 -6.45
N GLY A 364 19.50 17.67 -7.35
CA GLY A 364 18.14 18.21 -7.27
C GLY A 364 18.02 19.72 -7.49
N GLN A 365 19.12 20.43 -7.82
CA GLN A 365 19.09 21.87 -8.07
C GLN A 365 18.35 22.18 -9.38
N MET A 366 17.60 23.27 -9.37
CA MET A 366 16.90 23.74 -10.56
C MET A 366 17.87 24.30 -11.59
N ARG A 367 17.74 23.85 -12.83
CA ARG A 367 18.51 24.35 -13.97
C ARG A 367 17.68 25.38 -14.71
N MET A 368 18.19 26.62 -14.78
CA MET A 368 17.52 27.73 -15.44
C MET A 368 18.52 28.54 -16.27
N SER A 369 18.05 29.19 -17.33
CA SER A 369 18.89 30.07 -18.16
C SER A 369 18.12 31.28 -18.67
N ARG A 370 18.72 32.47 -18.53
CA ARG A 370 18.27 33.70 -19.20
C ARG A 370 18.89 33.80 -20.60
N LYS A 371 20.15 33.39 -20.74
CA LYS A 371 20.87 33.35 -22.03
C LYS A 371 20.09 32.62 -23.12
N ALA A 372 19.41 31.52 -22.77
CA ALA A 372 18.62 30.73 -23.71
C ALA A 372 17.51 31.54 -24.41
N LEU A 373 16.99 32.59 -23.76
CA LEU A 373 15.92 33.45 -24.30
C LEU A 373 16.40 34.50 -25.30
N GLN A 374 17.69 34.86 -25.25
CA GLN A 374 18.28 35.83 -26.16
C GLN A 374 18.58 35.24 -27.55
N THR A 375 18.49 33.91 -27.67
CA THR A 375 18.50 33.19 -28.95
C THR A 375 17.08 33.24 -29.51
N ILE A 376 16.90 33.91 -30.65
CA ILE A 376 15.59 34.17 -31.27
C ILE A 376 14.84 32.85 -31.50
N SER A 377 13.86 32.53 -30.65
CA SER A 377 12.76 31.63 -30.95
C SER A 377 11.53 32.01 -30.12
N SER A 378 10.44 32.33 -30.80
CA SER A 378 9.12 32.63 -30.23
C SER A 378 8.66 31.52 -29.28
N SER A 379 8.71 31.79 -27.97
CA SER A 379 8.19 30.87 -26.96
C SER A 379 7.11 31.58 -26.13
N VAL A 380 6.02 30.87 -25.87
CA VAL A 380 4.86 31.38 -25.12
C VAL A 380 5.27 31.62 -23.66
N VAL A 381 4.95 32.80 -23.14
CA VAL A 381 5.29 33.22 -21.76
C VAL A 381 4.19 32.74 -20.81
N HIS A 382 4.58 32.05 -19.73
CA HIS A 382 3.66 31.66 -18.65
C HIS A 382 3.89 32.53 -17.41
N ASN A 383 2.89 33.32 -17.04
CA ASN A 383 2.93 34.14 -15.82
C ASN A 383 2.16 33.40 -14.71
N PHE A 384 2.81 33.19 -13.56
CA PHE A 384 2.12 32.77 -12.34
C PHE A 384 1.64 34.02 -11.60
N VAL A 385 0.32 34.23 -11.58
CA VAL A 385 -0.32 35.21 -10.70
C VAL A 385 -0.96 34.43 -9.56
N SER A 386 -0.65 34.78 -8.31
CA SER A 386 -1.31 34.24 -7.14
C SER A 386 -2.67 34.92 -6.97
N ASP A 387 -3.75 34.25 -7.35
CA ASP A 387 -5.12 34.71 -7.06
C ASP A 387 -5.39 34.58 -5.56
N ASN A 388 -5.07 35.63 -4.81
CA ASN A 388 -5.56 35.84 -3.46
C ASN A 388 -6.80 36.73 -3.51
N THR A 389 -7.91 36.15 -3.96
CA THR A 389 -9.26 36.70 -3.73
C THR A 389 -10.21 35.56 -3.43
N ASN A 390 -10.53 35.36 -2.15
CA ASN A 390 -11.90 35.09 -1.75
C ASN A 390 -12.17 35.77 -0.40
N VAL A 391 -12.67 36.99 -0.54
CA VAL A 391 -13.44 37.73 0.46
C VAL A 391 -14.78 37.01 0.63
N ASN A 392 -15.16 36.79 1.89
CA ASN A 392 -16.51 36.60 2.42
C ASN A 392 -17.66 36.45 1.42
N LYS A 393 -18.35 35.31 1.49
CA LYS A 393 -19.81 35.26 1.67
C LYS A 393 -20.24 33.96 2.33
#